data_AF-A0A7X7DJ94-F1
#
_entry.id   AF-A0A7X7DJ94-F1
#
_cell.length_a   1.000
_cell.length_b   1.000
_cell.length_c   1.000
_cell.angle_alpha   90.00
_cell.angle_beta   90.00
_cell.angle_gamma   90.00
#
_symmetry.space_group_name_H-M   'P 1'
#
loop_
_entity.id
_entity.type
_entity.pdbx_description
1 polymer ?
#
loop_
_entity_poly.entity_id
_entity_poly.type
_entity_poly.pdbx_seq_one_letter_code
_entity_poly.pdbx_strand_id
1 'polypeptide(L)'
;MKIAVTIVCITFFLVGCSEFPTEFGNVQKDEYRVLDFIYEPAEAAPGDTVHVKAVFAGKKITPADIDWKISYNVVTNMYGSTDTAFDFRPFTVSETKFSNATTCMEWSFVVPDDILYTSGGIPTDWLSLVPSEFRGEIPSGYQLLTKKQMIDTMSALAAVNPQILQLVADANPGLADIVPFMCQFLTVKIRVNGQIRNDYLIESDYSVRYNRVFEDAPALGVKVNRNPEIDSLGIYKVKGNVDEFDSTNRDYTFYRIDKIDNQNQVIKIEKDYTYFVEVFTNFPDSSRTLLDLQRGTMKPEKYFTQWFFAMDSSESKGVNYTKFMGIGGDELREILIPPASGDIKNFTVWAQVYDDFANEMNRPMGSMLIEGHGVFEFTKEYLEQFK
;
A
#
# COMPACT_ATOMS: atom_id res chain seq x y z
N MET A 1 -22.60 26.29 38.70
CA MET A 1 -22.82 24.94 38.14
C MET A 1 -22.40 24.81 36.67
N LYS A 2 -22.76 25.75 35.77
CA LYS A 2 -22.34 25.69 34.35
C LYS A 2 -20.82 25.78 34.13
N ILE A 3 -20.11 26.60 34.91
CA ILE A 3 -18.65 26.76 34.77
C ILE A 3 -17.89 25.49 35.20
N ALA A 4 -18.37 24.77 36.22
CA ALA A 4 -17.75 23.54 36.69
C ALA A 4 -17.90 22.39 35.68
N VAL A 5 -19.03 22.32 34.97
CA VAL A 5 -19.25 21.32 33.90
C VAL A 5 -18.40 21.62 32.66
N THR A 6 -18.21 22.90 32.31
CA THR A 6 -17.34 23.30 31.19
C THR A 6 -15.87 23.02 31.47
N ILE A 7 -15.40 23.22 32.71
CA ILE A 7 -14.01 22.90 33.09
C ILE A 7 -13.78 21.39 33.09
N VAL A 8 -14.72 20.58 33.56
CA VAL A 8 -14.60 19.10 33.52
C VAL A 8 -14.60 18.57 32.09
N CYS A 9 -15.41 19.13 31.18
CA CYS A 9 -15.39 18.74 29.76
C CYS A 9 -14.09 19.16 29.05
N ILE A 10 -13.56 20.36 29.30
CA ILE A 10 -12.27 20.79 28.73
C ILE A 10 -11.11 19.94 29.29
N THR A 11 -11.19 19.53 30.56
CA THR A 11 -10.19 18.62 31.16
C THR A 11 -10.27 17.23 30.52
N PHE A 12 -11.46 16.71 30.18
CA PHE A 12 -11.59 15.44 29.44
C PHE A 12 -11.10 15.53 27.99
N PHE A 13 -11.20 16.68 27.32
CA PHE A 13 -10.59 16.90 26.00
C PHE A 13 -9.06 17.06 26.05
N LEU A 14 -8.49 17.47 27.20
CA LEU A 14 -7.04 17.62 27.39
C LEU A 14 -6.36 16.39 28.00
N VAL A 15 -7.12 15.41 28.51
CA VAL A 15 -6.59 14.15 29.08
C VAL A 15 -6.67 12.99 28.05
N GLY A 16 -6.91 13.31 26.77
CA GLY A 16 -7.02 12.37 25.66
C GLY A 16 -5.77 12.22 24.76
N CYS A 17 -4.65 12.89 25.06
CA CYS A 17 -3.35 12.51 24.49
C CYS A 17 -2.64 11.58 25.47
N SER A 18 -3.21 10.39 25.68
CA SER A 18 -2.40 9.30 26.22
C SER A 18 -1.36 8.96 25.16
N GLU A 19 -0.09 9.17 25.49
CA GLU A 19 1.08 8.67 24.75
C GLU A 19 0.80 7.23 24.33
N PHE A 20 0.53 7.03 23.03
CA PHE A 20 0.46 5.69 22.47
C PHE A 20 1.87 5.11 22.59
N PRO A 21 2.07 4.04 23.37
CA PRO A 21 3.40 3.50 23.57
C PRO A 21 3.80 2.86 22.24
N THR A 22 4.79 3.48 21.59
CA THR A 22 5.35 3.15 20.27
C THR A 22 4.54 3.67 19.08
N GLU A 23 5.17 4.53 18.27
CA GLU A 23 4.69 4.87 16.93
C GLU A 23 4.36 3.56 16.19
N PHE A 24 3.26 3.53 15.43
CA PHE A 24 2.82 2.32 14.72
C PHE A 24 3.93 1.70 13.86
N GLY A 25 4.84 2.54 13.32
CA GLY A 25 6.00 2.13 12.55
C GLY A 25 7.08 1.39 13.35
N ASN A 26 7.14 1.52 14.68
CA ASN A 26 8.16 0.83 15.48
C ASN A 26 7.86 -0.68 15.60
N VAL A 27 8.73 -1.49 15.02
CA VAL A 27 8.64 -2.94 15.01
C VAL A 27 9.39 -3.52 16.21
N GLN A 28 8.64 -4.02 17.18
CA GLN A 28 9.21 -4.69 18.34
C GLN A 28 9.57 -6.15 18.04
N LYS A 29 10.64 -6.64 18.65
CA LYS A 29 11.15 -8.01 18.45
C LYS A 29 10.16 -9.12 18.87
N ASP A 30 9.28 -8.84 19.83
CA ASP A 30 8.35 -9.82 20.39
C ASP A 30 6.92 -9.69 19.83
N GLU A 31 6.71 -8.80 18.86
CA GLU A 31 5.42 -8.56 18.20
C GLU A 31 5.45 -9.03 16.75
N TYR A 32 4.32 -9.53 16.25
CA TYR A 32 4.16 -9.83 14.82
C TYR A 32 3.82 -8.53 14.08
N ARG A 33 4.62 -8.16 13.09
CA ARG A 33 4.32 -7.05 12.20
C ARG A 33 4.25 -7.53 10.76
N VAL A 34 3.10 -7.32 10.12
CA VAL A 34 2.99 -7.40 8.67
C VAL A 34 3.57 -6.12 8.09
N LEU A 35 4.52 -6.24 7.17
CA LEU A 35 5.08 -5.10 6.45
C LEU A 35 4.37 -4.90 5.11
N ASP A 36 4.12 -5.97 4.36
CA ASP A 36 3.46 -5.88 3.06
C ASP A 36 2.91 -7.23 2.58
N PHE A 37 1.94 -7.17 1.67
CA PHE A 37 1.52 -8.25 0.79
C PHE A 37 1.79 -7.81 -0.65
N ILE A 38 2.91 -8.27 -1.22
CA ILE A 38 3.30 -7.91 -2.58
C ILE A 38 2.68 -8.91 -3.55
N TYR A 39 1.74 -8.44 -4.37
CA TYR A 39 1.08 -9.24 -5.40
C TYR A 39 1.72 -9.01 -6.78
N GLU A 40 2.06 -10.09 -7.48
CA GLU A 40 2.61 -10.04 -8.83
C GLU A 40 1.78 -10.93 -9.77
N PRO A 41 1.05 -10.36 -10.75
CA PRO A 41 0.95 -8.92 -11.03
C PRO A 41 0.17 -8.15 -9.95
N ALA A 42 0.39 -6.83 -9.85
CA ALA A 42 -0.39 -5.93 -8.98
C ALA A 42 -1.88 -5.91 -9.34
N GLU A 43 -2.16 -6.13 -10.62
CA GLU A 43 -3.49 -6.23 -11.18
C GLU A 43 -3.61 -7.49 -12.04
N ALA A 44 -4.55 -8.37 -11.69
CA ALA A 44 -4.82 -9.61 -12.42
C ALA A 44 -6.18 -9.60 -13.11
N ALA A 45 -6.27 -10.39 -14.17
CA ALA A 45 -7.49 -10.74 -14.86
C ALA A 45 -7.92 -12.19 -14.55
N PRO A 46 -9.17 -12.56 -14.86
CA PRO A 46 -9.60 -13.97 -14.82
C PRO A 46 -8.64 -14.87 -15.61
N GLY A 47 -8.22 -15.99 -15.01
CA GLY A 47 -7.27 -16.93 -15.59
C GLY A 47 -5.79 -16.63 -15.30
N ASP A 48 -5.45 -15.43 -14.82
CA ASP A 48 -4.07 -15.11 -14.44
C ASP A 48 -3.61 -15.92 -13.22
N THR A 49 -2.32 -16.22 -13.18
CA THR A 49 -1.66 -16.72 -11.97
C THR A 49 -1.06 -15.54 -11.22
N VAL A 50 -1.40 -15.43 -9.93
CA VAL A 50 -0.89 -14.39 -9.04
C VAL A 50 0.09 -15.02 -8.07
N HIS A 51 1.29 -14.45 -8.00
CA HIS A 51 2.31 -14.77 -7.03
C HIS A 51 2.24 -13.75 -5.89
N VAL A 52 2.32 -14.21 -4.64
CA VAL A 52 2.24 -13.32 -3.49
C VAL A 52 3.42 -13.54 -2.57
N LYS A 53 3.98 -12.45 -2.06
CA LYS A 53 4.93 -12.44 -0.94
C LYS A 53 4.34 -11.68 0.22
N ALA A 54 4.10 -12.35 1.34
CA ALA A 54 3.80 -11.69 2.61
C ALA A 54 5.09 -11.52 3.40
N VAL A 55 5.45 -10.27 3.69
CA VAL A 55 6.67 -9.93 4.42
C VAL A 55 6.31 -9.51 5.84
N PHE A 56 7.00 -10.11 6.81
CA PHE A 56 6.81 -9.87 8.23
C PHE A 56 8.13 -9.45 8.89
N ALA A 57 8.03 -8.68 9.96
CA ALA A 57 9.14 -8.34 10.84
C ALA A 57 8.77 -8.49 12.32
N GLY A 58 9.78 -8.36 13.18
CA GLY A 58 9.65 -8.54 14.62
C GLY A 58 9.78 -10.00 15.03
N LYS A 59 8.73 -10.55 15.65
CA LYS A 59 8.71 -11.92 16.14
C LYS A 59 8.71 -12.91 14.98
N LYS A 60 9.70 -13.81 14.98
CA LYS A 60 9.80 -14.87 13.98
C LYS A 60 8.52 -15.70 13.94
N ILE A 61 8.06 -15.93 12.72
CA ILE A 61 6.86 -16.70 12.41
C ILE A 61 7.19 -17.65 11.26
N THR A 62 6.53 -18.80 11.21
CA THR A 62 6.69 -19.79 10.14
C THR A 62 5.34 -20.07 9.49
N PRO A 63 5.28 -20.63 8.27
CA PRO A 63 4.01 -20.98 7.65
C PRO A 63 3.12 -21.89 8.52
N ALA A 64 3.72 -22.72 9.39
CA ALA A 64 2.99 -23.60 10.30
C ALA A 64 2.32 -22.87 11.49
N ASP A 65 2.69 -21.61 11.75
CA ASP A 65 2.09 -20.80 12.82
C ASP A 65 0.79 -20.09 12.38
N ILE A 66 0.44 -20.14 11.09
CA ILE A 66 -0.64 -19.36 10.49
C ILE A 66 -1.61 -20.26 9.74
N ASP A 67 -2.89 -20.17 10.10
CA ASP A 67 -3.97 -20.80 9.34
C ASP A 67 -4.38 -19.89 8.17
N TRP A 68 -3.82 -20.16 6.99
CA TRP A 68 -4.07 -19.40 5.76
C TRP A 68 -5.33 -19.84 5.02
N LYS A 69 -6.15 -18.86 4.63
CA LYS A 69 -7.40 -19.07 3.88
C LYS A 69 -7.61 -17.98 2.84
N ILE A 70 -8.18 -18.33 1.70
CA ILE A 70 -8.51 -17.40 0.62
C ILE A 70 -10.01 -17.45 0.32
N SER A 71 -10.60 -16.29 0.05
CA SER A 71 -11.97 -16.11 -0.39
C SER A 71 -12.01 -15.36 -1.72
N TYR A 72 -12.80 -15.87 -2.66
CA TYR A 72 -13.10 -15.21 -3.93
C TYR A 72 -14.47 -14.51 -3.91
N ASN A 73 -15.15 -14.51 -2.76
CA ASN A 73 -16.49 -13.97 -2.59
C ASN A 73 -16.48 -12.92 -1.48
N VAL A 74 -16.01 -11.73 -1.85
CA VAL A 74 -15.94 -10.55 -0.98
C VAL A 74 -17.03 -9.57 -1.41
N VAL A 75 -17.90 -9.21 -0.48
CA VAL A 75 -19.04 -8.31 -0.71
C VAL A 75 -18.80 -7.01 0.05
N THR A 76 -18.90 -5.89 -0.67
CA THR A 76 -18.77 -4.57 -0.08
C THR A 76 -19.95 -4.28 0.84
N ASN A 77 -19.65 -3.91 2.09
CA ASN A 77 -20.69 -3.57 3.04
C ASN A 77 -21.09 -2.09 2.89
N MET A 78 -22.27 -1.84 2.32
CA MET A 78 -22.77 -0.47 2.12
C MET A 78 -23.09 0.28 3.43
N TYR A 79 -23.15 -0.41 4.56
CA TYR A 79 -23.58 0.14 5.85
C TYR A 79 -22.56 -0.07 6.99
N GLY A 80 -21.40 -0.67 6.69
CA GLY A 80 -20.34 -0.98 7.66
C GLY A 80 -18.98 -0.48 7.20
N SER A 81 -18.01 -0.42 8.12
CA SER A 81 -16.65 0.02 7.83
C SER A 81 -15.77 -1.04 7.15
N THR A 82 -16.25 -2.29 7.01
CA THR A 82 -15.46 -3.41 6.49
C THR A 82 -16.25 -4.31 5.55
N ASP A 83 -15.62 -4.68 4.44
CA ASP A 83 -16.12 -5.67 3.48
C ASP A 83 -16.20 -7.06 4.15
N THR A 84 -17.17 -7.87 3.72
CA THR A 84 -17.38 -9.23 4.27
C THR A 84 -16.97 -10.28 3.25
N ALA A 85 -16.16 -11.25 3.66
CA ALA A 85 -15.71 -12.37 2.84
C ALA A 85 -16.34 -13.70 3.28
N PHE A 86 -16.66 -14.56 2.33
CA PHE A 86 -17.33 -15.86 2.55
C PHE A 86 -16.59 -17.01 1.83
N ASP A 87 -17.00 -18.26 2.06
CA ASP A 87 -16.51 -19.42 1.29
C ASP A 87 -14.98 -19.60 1.30
N PHE A 88 -14.38 -19.33 2.46
CA PHE A 88 -12.93 -19.46 2.66
C PHE A 88 -12.42 -20.88 2.39
N ARG A 89 -11.37 -20.97 1.58
CA ARG A 89 -10.66 -22.21 1.27
C ARG A 89 -9.25 -22.16 1.83
N PRO A 90 -8.78 -23.20 2.54
CA PRO A 90 -7.39 -23.23 2.99
C PRO A 90 -6.44 -23.37 1.80
N PHE A 91 -5.23 -22.82 1.94
CA PHE A 91 -4.16 -23.00 0.96
C PHE A 91 -2.81 -23.17 1.66
N THR A 92 -1.82 -23.66 0.92
CA THR A 92 -0.47 -23.91 1.43
C THR A 92 0.45 -22.75 1.11
N VAL A 93 1.33 -22.45 2.05
CA VAL A 93 2.31 -21.36 1.98
C VAL A 93 3.70 -21.93 2.22
N SER A 94 4.68 -21.41 1.49
CA SER A 94 6.09 -21.76 1.64
C SER A 94 6.84 -20.61 2.29
N GLU A 95 7.89 -20.91 3.06
CA GLU A 95 8.82 -19.88 3.53
C GLU A 95 9.81 -19.54 2.40
N THR A 96 10.13 -18.25 2.26
CA THR A 96 11.09 -17.74 1.28
C THR A 96 11.96 -16.66 1.93
N LYS A 97 12.97 -16.17 1.21
CA LYS A 97 13.88 -15.14 1.72
C LYS A 97 13.53 -13.77 1.15
N PHE A 98 13.32 -12.79 2.03
CA PHE A 98 13.34 -11.37 1.68
C PHE A 98 14.64 -10.73 2.18
N SER A 99 14.85 -10.71 3.49
CA SER A 99 16.10 -10.27 4.12
C SER A 99 16.44 -11.12 5.36
N ASN A 100 17.50 -10.76 6.09
CA ASN A 100 17.80 -11.41 7.36
C ASN A 100 17.01 -10.81 8.53
N ALA A 101 16.41 -9.62 8.36
CA ALA A 101 15.64 -8.92 9.37
C ALA A 101 14.13 -9.24 9.30
N THR A 102 13.71 -10.00 8.29
CA THR A 102 12.31 -10.32 8.00
C THR A 102 12.07 -11.83 7.94
N THR A 103 10.80 -12.21 8.09
CA THR A 103 10.29 -13.50 7.62
C THR A 103 9.50 -13.22 6.35
N CYS A 104 9.71 -14.02 5.30
CA CYS A 104 8.92 -13.91 4.08
C CYS A 104 8.23 -15.25 3.79
N MET A 105 6.98 -15.15 3.37
CA MET A 105 6.16 -16.28 2.99
C MET A 105 5.63 -16.07 1.58
N GLU A 106 5.64 -17.12 0.77
CA GLU A 106 5.18 -17.06 -0.62
C GLU A 106 4.15 -18.14 -0.93
N TRP A 107 3.21 -17.79 -1.81
CA TRP A 107 2.27 -18.72 -2.42
C TRP A 107 1.87 -18.21 -3.79
N SER A 108 1.09 -19.02 -4.49
CA SER A 108 0.50 -18.62 -5.76
C SER A 108 -0.90 -19.20 -5.89
N PHE A 109 -1.78 -18.47 -6.57
CA PHE A 109 -3.11 -18.95 -6.89
C PHE A 109 -3.49 -18.53 -8.31
N VAL A 110 -4.35 -19.32 -8.93
CA VAL A 110 -4.96 -18.97 -10.22
C VAL A 110 -6.28 -18.26 -9.94
N VAL A 111 -6.48 -17.12 -10.58
CA VAL A 111 -7.76 -16.42 -10.56
C VAL A 111 -8.77 -17.25 -11.37
N PRO A 112 -9.91 -17.68 -10.79
CA PRO A 112 -10.91 -18.44 -11.52
C PRO A 112 -11.44 -17.67 -12.74
N ASP A 113 -11.56 -18.33 -13.89
CA ASP A 113 -12.06 -17.71 -15.13
C ASP A 113 -13.48 -17.12 -14.98
N ASP A 114 -14.29 -17.72 -14.11
CA ASP A 114 -15.69 -17.36 -13.88
C ASP A 114 -15.90 -16.41 -12.69
N ILE A 115 -14.82 -15.90 -12.06
CA ILE A 115 -14.88 -15.11 -10.82
C ILE A 115 -15.80 -13.90 -10.94
N LEU A 116 -15.85 -13.23 -12.09
CA LEU A 116 -16.71 -12.05 -12.31
C LEU A 116 -18.20 -12.42 -12.39
N TYR A 117 -18.52 -13.64 -12.84
CA TYR A 117 -19.89 -14.15 -12.86
C TYR A 117 -20.35 -14.58 -11.48
N THR A 118 -19.48 -15.27 -10.73
CA THR A 118 -19.82 -15.95 -9.47
C THR A 118 -19.66 -15.08 -8.23
N SER A 119 -18.78 -14.08 -8.26
CA SER A 119 -18.53 -13.20 -7.11
C SER A 119 -19.77 -12.36 -6.76
N GLY A 120 -20.08 -12.31 -5.46
CA GLY A 120 -21.08 -11.41 -4.89
C GLY A 120 -20.63 -9.95 -4.82
N GLY A 121 -19.35 -9.65 -5.10
CA GLY A 121 -18.81 -8.28 -5.05
C GLY A 121 -19.38 -7.35 -6.13
N ILE A 122 -19.81 -7.90 -7.27
CA ILE A 122 -20.53 -7.15 -8.30
C ILE A 122 -22.04 -7.43 -8.10
N PRO A 123 -22.83 -6.44 -7.64
CA PRO A 123 -24.25 -6.62 -7.43
C PRO A 123 -24.98 -6.82 -8.76
N THR A 124 -26.15 -7.47 -8.72
CA THR A 124 -26.99 -7.66 -9.91
C THR A 124 -27.43 -6.33 -10.52
N ASP A 125 -27.74 -5.35 -9.67
CA ASP A 125 -27.92 -3.95 -10.05
C ASP A 125 -26.60 -3.20 -9.85
N TRP A 126 -25.74 -3.23 -10.86
CA TRP A 126 -24.40 -2.61 -10.79
C TRP A 126 -24.46 -1.08 -10.63
N LEU A 127 -25.54 -0.42 -11.08
CA LEU A 127 -25.73 1.02 -10.91
C LEU A 127 -25.85 1.41 -9.43
N SER A 128 -26.19 0.46 -8.55
CA SER A 128 -26.18 0.68 -7.10
C SER A 128 -24.79 1.05 -6.54
N LEU A 129 -23.71 0.63 -7.21
CA LEU A 129 -22.34 0.98 -6.84
C LEU A 129 -21.95 2.39 -7.27
N VAL A 130 -22.71 3.02 -8.17
CA VAL A 130 -22.43 4.36 -8.69
C VAL A 130 -23.21 5.39 -7.87
N PRO A 131 -22.54 6.42 -7.31
CA PRO A 131 -23.22 7.53 -6.66
C PRO A 131 -24.25 8.16 -7.61
N SER A 132 -25.42 8.50 -7.09
CA SER A 132 -26.58 8.93 -7.88
C SER A 132 -26.29 10.11 -8.82
N GLU A 133 -25.42 11.01 -8.39
CA GLU A 133 -24.95 12.20 -9.08
C GLU A 133 -24.16 11.88 -10.36
N PHE A 134 -23.45 10.75 -10.42
CA PHE A 134 -22.64 10.35 -11.58
C PHE A 134 -23.38 9.41 -12.53
N ARG A 135 -24.56 8.89 -12.16
CA ARG A 135 -25.31 7.96 -13.02
C ARG A 135 -25.72 8.59 -14.35
N GLY A 136 -26.01 9.89 -14.36
CA GLY A 136 -26.37 10.63 -15.57
C GLY A 136 -25.22 10.80 -16.57
N GLU A 137 -23.98 10.57 -16.13
CA GLU A 137 -22.78 10.64 -16.97
C GLU A 137 -22.49 9.32 -17.70
N ILE A 138 -23.14 8.23 -17.29
CA ILE A 138 -23.09 6.93 -17.97
C ILE A 138 -24.01 6.98 -19.19
N PRO A 139 -23.56 6.60 -20.41
CA PRO A 139 -24.44 6.63 -21.57
C PRO A 139 -25.64 5.69 -21.41
N SER A 140 -26.83 6.14 -21.81
CA SER A 140 -28.12 5.47 -21.52
C SER A 140 -28.20 4.02 -21.99
N GLY A 141 -27.53 3.67 -23.10
CA GLY A 141 -27.45 2.29 -23.58
C GLY A 141 -26.76 1.33 -22.59
N TYR A 142 -25.78 1.81 -21.82
CA TYR A 142 -25.06 1.01 -20.83
C TYR A 142 -25.83 0.86 -19.53
N GLN A 143 -26.59 1.89 -19.12
CA GLN A 143 -27.43 1.86 -17.92
C GLN A 143 -28.46 0.70 -17.97
N LEU A 144 -28.82 0.24 -19.17
CA LEU A 144 -29.77 -0.85 -19.38
C LEU A 144 -29.14 -2.24 -19.39
N LEU A 145 -27.80 -2.34 -19.36
CA LEU A 145 -27.13 -3.63 -19.37
C LEU A 145 -27.24 -4.32 -18.01
N THR A 146 -27.64 -5.59 -18.04
CA THR A 146 -27.52 -6.47 -16.88
C THR A 146 -26.05 -6.81 -16.60
N LYS A 147 -25.72 -7.17 -15.35
CA LYS A 147 -24.38 -7.69 -14.97
C LYS A 147 -23.88 -8.72 -15.98
N LYS A 148 -24.72 -9.71 -16.32
CA LYS A 148 -24.35 -10.77 -17.26
C LYS A 148 -24.00 -10.21 -18.64
N GLN A 149 -24.81 -9.31 -19.20
CA GLN A 149 -24.55 -8.71 -20.51
C GLN A 149 -23.25 -7.88 -20.53
N MET A 150 -22.92 -7.19 -19.44
CA MET A 150 -21.65 -6.48 -19.33
C MET A 150 -20.47 -7.46 -19.35
N ILE A 151 -20.51 -8.51 -18.52
CA ILE A 151 -19.44 -9.50 -18.47
C ILE A 151 -19.32 -10.26 -19.80
N ASP A 152 -20.43 -10.67 -20.42
CA ASP A 152 -20.44 -11.34 -21.72
C ASP A 152 -19.79 -10.45 -22.80
N THR A 153 -20.11 -9.15 -22.78
CA THR A 153 -19.57 -8.16 -23.74
C THR A 153 -18.07 -7.98 -23.56
N MET A 154 -17.62 -7.83 -22.31
CA MET A 154 -16.20 -7.69 -21.98
C MET A 154 -15.42 -8.97 -22.27
N SER A 155 -15.98 -10.14 -21.98
CA SER A 155 -15.41 -11.44 -22.32
C SER A 155 -15.27 -11.60 -23.84
N ALA A 156 -16.28 -11.19 -24.61
CA ALA A 156 -16.24 -11.23 -26.06
C ALA A 156 -15.16 -10.30 -26.62
N LEU A 157 -15.03 -9.08 -26.09
CA LEU A 157 -13.95 -8.16 -26.45
C LEU A 157 -12.57 -8.73 -26.11
N ALA A 158 -12.43 -9.29 -24.90
CA ALA A 158 -11.20 -9.93 -24.41
C ALA A 158 -10.75 -11.13 -25.26
N ALA A 159 -11.69 -11.83 -25.90
CA ALA A 159 -11.39 -12.94 -26.80
C ALA A 159 -10.96 -12.49 -28.21
N VAL A 160 -11.10 -11.21 -28.56
CA VAL A 160 -10.63 -10.67 -29.84
C VAL A 160 -9.11 -10.56 -29.82
N ASN A 161 -8.47 -10.93 -30.93
CA ASN A 161 -7.05 -10.74 -31.10
C ASN A 161 -6.64 -9.25 -30.87
N PRO A 162 -5.58 -8.96 -30.08
CA PRO A 162 -5.24 -7.58 -29.70
C PRO A 162 -5.01 -6.64 -30.88
N GLN A 163 -4.42 -7.11 -31.98
CA GLN A 163 -4.19 -6.27 -33.17
C GLN A 163 -5.51 -5.90 -33.87
N ILE A 164 -6.47 -6.80 -33.90
CA ILE A 164 -7.82 -6.50 -34.42
C ILE A 164 -8.54 -5.54 -33.47
N LEU A 165 -8.43 -5.77 -32.17
CA LEU A 165 -9.05 -4.93 -31.16
C LEU A 165 -8.53 -3.49 -31.20
N GLN A 166 -7.22 -3.33 -31.42
CA GLN A 166 -6.59 -2.04 -31.66
C GLN A 166 -7.19 -1.32 -32.90
N LEU A 167 -7.34 -2.01 -34.02
CA LEU A 167 -7.96 -1.43 -35.24
C LEU A 167 -9.42 -1.02 -35.01
N VAL A 168 -10.18 -1.83 -34.26
CA VAL A 168 -11.57 -1.53 -33.91
C VAL A 168 -11.65 -0.30 -33.00
N ALA A 169 -10.75 -0.19 -32.02
CA ALA A 169 -10.65 0.95 -31.12
C ALA A 169 -10.30 2.24 -31.87
N ASP A 170 -9.33 2.17 -32.78
CA ASP A 170 -8.93 3.30 -33.62
C ASP A 170 -10.07 3.79 -34.54
N ALA A 171 -10.87 2.86 -35.06
CA ALA A 171 -12.06 3.18 -35.87
C ALA A 171 -13.25 3.68 -35.03
N ASN A 172 -13.27 3.43 -33.72
CA ASN A 172 -14.35 3.79 -32.81
C ASN A 172 -13.79 4.46 -31.54
N PRO A 173 -13.33 5.71 -31.61
CA PRO A 173 -12.62 6.37 -30.50
C PRO A 173 -13.38 6.39 -29.17
N GLY A 174 -14.72 6.37 -29.20
CA GLY A 174 -15.54 6.29 -27.98
C GLY A 174 -15.35 5.02 -27.15
N LEU A 175 -14.75 3.96 -27.71
CA LEU A 175 -14.38 2.76 -26.93
C LEU A 175 -13.33 3.07 -25.87
N ALA A 176 -12.42 4.01 -26.15
CA ALA A 176 -11.38 4.45 -25.23
C ALA A 176 -11.94 5.10 -23.96
N ASP A 177 -13.17 5.62 -24.05
CA ASP A 177 -13.86 6.21 -22.90
C ASP A 177 -14.62 5.13 -22.14
N ILE A 178 -15.24 4.17 -22.82
CA ILE A 178 -16.22 3.27 -22.19
C ILE A 178 -15.56 2.03 -21.57
N VAL A 179 -14.58 1.42 -22.25
CA VAL A 179 -13.97 0.17 -21.82
C VAL A 179 -13.29 0.28 -20.44
N PRO A 180 -12.51 1.33 -20.13
CA PRO A 180 -11.92 1.49 -18.79
C PRO A 180 -12.97 1.53 -17.68
N PHE A 181 -14.12 2.18 -17.90
CA PHE A 181 -15.20 2.23 -16.91
C PHE A 181 -15.86 0.87 -16.71
N MET A 182 -16.11 0.14 -17.79
CA MET A 182 -16.64 -1.23 -17.68
C MET A 182 -15.69 -2.12 -16.86
N CYS A 183 -14.37 -1.99 -17.03
CA CYS A 183 -13.42 -2.70 -16.19
C CYS A 183 -13.54 -2.32 -14.71
N GLN A 184 -13.69 -1.03 -14.38
CA GLN A 184 -13.85 -0.59 -12.98
C GLN A 184 -15.13 -1.15 -12.35
N PHE A 185 -16.27 -1.12 -13.06
CA PHE A 185 -17.52 -1.69 -12.55
C PHE A 185 -17.47 -3.21 -12.41
N LEU A 186 -16.67 -3.87 -13.26
CA LEU A 186 -16.44 -5.31 -13.23
C LEU A 186 -15.16 -5.66 -12.47
N THR A 187 -14.97 -5.04 -11.31
CA THR A 187 -13.89 -5.39 -10.39
C THR A 187 -14.43 -6.26 -9.26
N VAL A 188 -13.74 -7.36 -8.98
CA VAL A 188 -14.03 -8.23 -7.82
C VAL A 188 -12.85 -8.23 -6.86
N LYS A 189 -13.14 -8.33 -5.57
CA LYS A 189 -12.12 -8.51 -4.54
C LYS A 189 -11.95 -9.98 -4.19
N ILE A 190 -10.71 -10.36 -3.97
CA ILE A 190 -10.25 -11.59 -3.36
C ILE A 190 -9.71 -11.20 -1.98
N ARG A 191 -10.03 -11.97 -0.94
CA ARG A 191 -9.49 -11.76 0.40
C ARG A 191 -8.62 -12.93 0.82
N VAL A 192 -7.40 -12.63 1.24
CA VAL A 192 -6.51 -13.56 1.93
C VAL A 192 -6.56 -13.27 3.42
N ASN A 193 -6.87 -14.29 4.21
CA ASN A 193 -6.85 -14.24 5.67
C ASN A 193 -5.80 -15.19 6.24
N GLY A 194 -5.04 -14.70 7.22
CA GLY A 194 -4.13 -15.49 8.02
C GLY A 194 -4.49 -15.37 9.50
N GLN A 195 -4.78 -16.49 10.16
CA GLN A 195 -5.02 -16.50 11.61
C GLN A 195 -3.77 -17.02 12.33
N ILE A 196 -3.11 -16.16 13.10
CA ILE A 196 -1.99 -16.57 13.96
C ILE A 196 -2.56 -17.03 15.30
N ARG A 197 -2.47 -18.34 15.59
CA ARG A 197 -2.78 -18.96 16.89
C ARG A 197 -4.11 -18.52 17.54
N ASN A 198 -5.12 -18.19 16.74
CA ASN A 198 -6.43 -17.63 17.15
C ASN A 198 -6.44 -16.23 17.80
N ASP A 199 -5.30 -15.53 17.87
CA ASP A 199 -5.20 -14.23 18.55
C ASP A 199 -5.06 -13.05 17.58
N TYR A 200 -4.39 -13.25 16.44
CA TYR A 200 -4.15 -12.19 15.45
C TYR A 200 -4.70 -12.58 14.08
N LEU A 201 -5.61 -11.75 13.57
CA LEU A 201 -6.13 -11.86 12.23
C LEU A 201 -5.36 -10.92 11.31
N ILE A 202 -4.84 -11.47 10.23
CA ILE A 202 -4.24 -10.74 9.12
C ILE A 202 -5.24 -10.80 7.96
N GLU A 203 -5.54 -9.67 7.35
CA GLU A 203 -6.38 -9.59 6.15
C GLU A 203 -5.65 -8.81 5.06
N SER A 204 -5.76 -9.28 3.83
CA SER A 204 -5.28 -8.57 2.65
C SER A 204 -6.29 -8.74 1.51
N ASP A 205 -6.72 -7.62 0.94
CA ASP A 205 -7.63 -7.59 -0.20
C ASP A 205 -6.84 -7.37 -1.49
N TYR A 206 -7.26 -8.07 -2.54
CA TYR A 206 -6.67 -8.01 -3.87
C TYR A 206 -7.77 -7.91 -4.93
N SER A 207 -7.62 -7.00 -5.88
CA SER A 207 -8.64 -6.74 -6.90
C SER A 207 -8.33 -7.44 -8.22
N VAL A 208 -9.37 -8.00 -8.84
CA VAL A 208 -9.33 -8.65 -10.15
C VAL A 208 -10.31 -7.97 -11.10
N ARG A 209 -9.83 -7.66 -12.33
CA ARG A 209 -10.63 -7.07 -13.40
C ARG A 209 -9.96 -7.28 -14.77
N TYR A 210 -10.60 -6.86 -15.86
CA TYR A 210 -10.13 -7.17 -17.21
C TYR A 210 -8.94 -6.35 -17.74
N ASN A 211 -8.38 -5.37 -17.00
CA ASN A 211 -7.47 -4.41 -17.67
C ASN A 211 -6.26 -5.09 -18.32
N ARG A 212 -5.69 -6.09 -17.63
CA ARG A 212 -4.51 -6.82 -18.11
C ARG A 212 -4.77 -7.54 -19.43
N VAL A 213 -6.00 -7.99 -19.69
CA VAL A 213 -6.35 -8.59 -20.99
C VAL A 213 -6.29 -7.57 -22.14
N PHE A 214 -6.44 -6.28 -21.83
CA PHE A 214 -6.41 -5.20 -22.81
C PHE A 214 -5.07 -4.45 -22.86
N GLU A 215 -4.02 -4.93 -22.18
CA GLU A 215 -2.70 -4.28 -22.14
C GLU A 215 -2.13 -4.05 -23.56
N ASP A 216 -2.33 -5.03 -24.44
CA ASP A 216 -1.84 -5.02 -25.83
C ASP A 216 -2.73 -4.22 -26.81
N ALA A 217 -3.80 -3.59 -26.33
CA ALA A 217 -4.72 -2.77 -27.14
C ALA A 217 -4.84 -1.34 -26.56
N PRO A 218 -3.75 -0.54 -26.58
CA PRO A 218 -3.70 0.76 -25.91
C PRO A 218 -4.74 1.79 -26.38
N ALA A 219 -5.28 1.67 -27.61
CA ALA A 219 -6.37 2.55 -28.05
C ALA A 219 -7.68 2.35 -27.29
N LEU A 220 -7.84 1.27 -26.52
CA LEU A 220 -8.96 1.12 -25.59
C LEU A 220 -8.83 2.00 -24.34
N GLY A 221 -7.73 2.75 -24.19
CA GLY A 221 -7.54 3.67 -23.07
C GLY A 221 -7.39 2.98 -21.71
N VAL A 222 -7.27 1.65 -21.71
CA VAL A 222 -7.09 0.83 -20.51
C VAL A 222 -5.62 0.86 -20.11
N LYS A 223 -5.36 1.14 -18.83
CA LYS A 223 -4.02 1.05 -18.23
C LYS A 223 -4.02 0.01 -17.14
N VAL A 224 -3.00 -0.83 -17.16
CA VAL A 224 -2.78 -1.88 -16.16
C VAL A 224 -1.98 -1.26 -15.04
N ASN A 225 -2.45 -1.41 -13.81
CA ASN A 225 -1.68 -0.98 -12.66
C ASN A 225 -0.50 -1.92 -12.41
N ARG A 226 0.65 -1.38 -12.00
CA ARG A 226 1.86 -2.13 -11.67
C ARG A 226 2.32 -1.79 -10.25
N ASN A 227 3.14 -2.66 -9.68
CA ASN A 227 3.77 -2.35 -8.41
C ASN A 227 4.77 -1.19 -8.61
N PRO A 228 4.86 -0.24 -7.65
CA PRO A 228 5.83 0.83 -7.71
C PRO A 228 7.27 0.31 -7.88
N GLU A 229 8.06 0.97 -8.73
CA GLU A 229 9.48 0.70 -8.87
C GLU A 229 10.27 1.57 -7.89
N ILE A 230 10.98 0.93 -6.96
CA ILE A 230 11.82 1.59 -5.96
C ILE A 230 13.29 1.53 -6.40
N ASP A 231 13.91 2.68 -6.61
CA ASP A 231 15.32 2.79 -7.00
C ASP A 231 16.29 2.70 -5.82
N SER A 232 15.93 3.37 -4.72
CA SER A 232 16.82 3.54 -3.56
C SER A 232 16.10 4.07 -2.32
N LEU A 233 16.77 3.92 -1.18
CA LEU A 233 16.35 4.46 0.11
C LEU A 233 17.54 5.15 0.77
N GLY A 234 17.34 6.36 1.29
CA GLY A 234 18.42 7.10 1.93
C GLY A 234 17.97 8.11 2.96
N ILE A 235 18.96 8.70 3.63
CA ILE A 235 18.76 9.73 4.65
C ILE A 235 19.50 10.99 4.23
N TYR A 236 18.78 12.10 4.17
CA TYR A 236 19.33 13.44 4.08
C TYR A 236 19.65 13.97 5.47
N LYS A 237 20.75 14.70 5.54
CA LYS A 237 21.13 15.52 6.67
C LYS A 237 21.22 16.97 6.20
N VAL A 238 20.39 17.82 6.79
CA VAL A 238 20.17 19.20 6.38
C VAL A 238 20.47 20.11 7.56
N LYS A 239 21.22 21.19 7.31
CA LYS A 239 21.59 22.13 8.36
C LYS A 239 20.40 22.99 8.77
N GLY A 240 20.20 23.16 10.08
CA GLY A 240 19.10 23.92 10.66
C GLY A 240 17.96 23.04 11.17
N ASN A 241 16.99 23.69 11.82
CA ASN A 241 15.73 23.08 12.21
C ASN A 241 14.68 23.44 11.13
N VAL A 242 14.44 22.52 10.20
CA VAL A 242 13.59 22.75 9.03
C VAL A 242 12.47 21.72 9.00
N ASP A 243 11.24 22.17 8.79
CA ASP A 243 10.08 21.25 8.75
C ASP A 243 9.93 20.58 7.37
N GLU A 244 10.50 21.20 6.34
CA GLU A 244 10.47 20.71 4.96
C GLU A 244 11.84 20.89 4.30
N PHE A 245 12.15 20.02 3.33
CA PHE A 245 13.40 20.07 2.60
C PHE A 245 13.18 19.79 1.11
N ASP A 246 13.82 20.59 0.26
CA ASP A 246 13.89 20.37 -1.19
C ASP A 246 15.33 19.98 -1.57
N SER A 247 15.49 18.75 -2.10
CA SER A 247 16.77 18.17 -2.49
C SER A 247 17.43 18.83 -3.71
N THR A 248 16.75 19.77 -4.37
CA THR A 248 17.38 20.63 -5.39
C THR A 248 18.30 21.69 -4.77
N ASN A 249 18.09 22.05 -3.50
CA ASN A 249 18.99 22.91 -2.75
C ASN A 249 20.22 22.11 -2.29
N ARG A 250 21.44 22.56 -2.61
CA ARG A 250 22.65 21.72 -2.55
C ARG A 250 23.32 21.60 -1.17
N ASP A 251 22.79 22.22 -0.12
CA ASP A 251 23.41 22.20 1.22
C ASP A 251 22.89 21.02 2.07
N TYR A 252 23.27 19.80 1.69
CA TYR A 252 22.96 18.58 2.43
C TYR A 252 24.05 17.52 2.30
N THR A 253 24.01 16.54 3.20
CA THR A 253 24.70 15.25 3.02
C THR A 253 23.68 14.15 2.85
N PHE A 254 23.88 13.25 1.88
CA PHE A 254 22.99 12.12 1.62
C PHE A 254 23.68 10.79 1.93
N TYR A 255 22.99 9.94 2.68
CA TYR A 255 23.44 8.63 3.10
C TYR A 255 22.53 7.58 2.47
N ARG A 256 23.06 6.76 1.57
CA ARG A 256 22.29 5.65 0.99
C ARG A 256 22.29 4.45 1.95
N ILE A 257 21.12 3.91 2.28
CA ILE A 257 20.97 2.87 3.32
C ILE A 257 20.42 1.54 2.79
N ASP A 258 19.98 1.47 1.53
CA ASP A 258 19.51 0.24 0.86
C ASP A 258 20.64 -0.68 0.35
N LYS A 259 21.88 -0.20 0.28
CA LYS A 259 22.99 -0.98 -0.29
C LYS A 259 23.68 -1.83 0.77
N ILE A 260 23.55 -3.15 0.63
CA ILE A 260 24.12 -4.18 1.51
C ILE A 260 25.60 -4.47 1.17
N ASP A 261 26.37 -3.48 0.71
CA ASP A 261 27.81 -3.66 0.48
C ASP A 261 28.58 -3.53 1.81
N ASN A 262 28.39 -4.53 2.68
CA ASN A 262 29.24 -4.94 3.82
C ASN A 262 29.69 -3.92 4.88
N GLN A 263 29.21 -2.67 4.87
CA GLN A 263 29.35 -1.76 6.01
C GLN A 263 28.03 -1.04 6.23
N ASN A 264 27.40 -1.24 7.39
CA ASN A 264 26.24 -0.44 7.77
C ASN A 264 26.62 1.04 7.65
N GLN A 265 25.83 1.81 6.90
CA GLN A 265 26.14 3.20 6.63
C GLN A 265 26.11 3.98 7.94
N VAL A 266 27.24 4.61 8.29
CA VAL A 266 27.34 5.44 9.50
C VAL A 266 26.77 6.81 9.20
N ILE A 267 25.82 7.25 10.02
CA ILE A 267 25.12 8.53 9.91
C ILE A 267 25.46 9.35 11.14
N LYS A 268 26.16 10.47 10.92
CA LYS A 268 26.59 11.34 12.00
C LYS A 268 25.44 12.25 12.46
N ILE A 269 24.96 12.01 13.68
CA ILE A 269 23.90 12.76 14.34
C ILE A 269 24.50 13.95 15.09
N GLU A 270 24.23 15.16 14.60
CA GLU A 270 24.81 16.41 15.09
C GLU A 270 23.71 17.37 15.55
N LYS A 271 24.06 18.24 16.50
CA LYS A 271 23.20 19.33 16.93
C LYS A 271 22.99 20.33 15.78
N ASP A 272 21.82 20.97 15.73
CA ASP A 272 21.44 21.98 14.74
C ASP A 272 21.29 21.43 13.30
N TYR A 273 20.98 20.14 13.16
CA TYR A 273 20.63 19.49 11.89
C TYR A 273 19.27 18.80 11.98
N THR A 274 18.57 18.78 10.85
CA THR A 274 17.35 17.98 10.62
C THR A 274 17.67 16.82 9.69
N TYR A 275 17.02 15.68 9.91
CA TYR A 275 17.21 14.46 9.13
C TYR A 275 15.91 14.11 8.42
N PHE A 276 16.01 13.74 7.14
CA PHE A 276 14.88 13.25 6.36
C PHE A 276 15.21 11.89 5.80
N VAL A 277 14.28 10.94 5.89
CA VAL A 277 14.37 9.67 5.17
C VAL A 277 13.58 9.80 3.87
N GLU A 278 14.10 9.23 2.78
CA GLU A 278 13.44 9.32 1.47
C GLU A 278 13.56 8.02 0.68
N VAL A 279 12.43 7.56 0.14
CA VAL A 279 12.38 6.55 -0.91
C VAL A 279 12.36 7.23 -2.27
N PHE A 280 13.23 6.79 -3.15
CA PHE A 280 13.26 7.23 -4.53
C PHE A 280 12.53 6.21 -5.38
N THR A 281 11.48 6.67 -6.03
CA THR A 281 10.64 5.88 -6.92
C THR A 281 10.67 6.49 -8.31
N ASN A 282 10.53 5.67 -9.34
CA ASN A 282 10.36 6.17 -10.70
C ASN A 282 8.99 5.78 -11.29
N PHE A 283 8.62 6.48 -12.36
CA PHE A 283 7.56 6.12 -13.30
C PHE A 283 6.21 5.76 -12.67
N PRO A 284 5.50 6.70 -12.03
CA PRO A 284 4.09 6.47 -11.68
C PRO A 284 3.31 6.08 -12.94
N ASP A 285 2.53 5.00 -12.86
CA ASP A 285 1.53 4.65 -13.86
C ASP A 285 0.46 5.76 -13.90
N SER A 286 -0.52 5.60 -14.79
CA SER A 286 -1.59 6.57 -14.95
C SER A 286 -2.91 5.85 -15.13
N SER A 287 -3.97 6.43 -14.59
CA SER A 287 -5.33 5.89 -14.70
C SER A 287 -6.35 6.97 -15.08
N ARG A 288 -7.56 6.54 -15.44
CA ARG A 288 -8.73 7.40 -15.65
C ARG A 288 -9.69 7.26 -14.48
N THR A 289 -10.07 8.38 -13.87
CA THR A 289 -11.03 8.40 -12.75
C THR A 289 -12.48 8.41 -13.23
N LEU A 290 -13.40 7.98 -12.36
CA LEU A 290 -14.84 8.15 -12.57
C LEU A 290 -15.32 9.61 -12.48
N LEU A 291 -14.54 10.51 -11.88
CA LEU A 291 -14.91 11.94 -11.81
C LEU A 291 -14.60 12.73 -13.09
N ASP A 292 -13.83 12.16 -14.02
CA ASP A 292 -13.50 12.77 -15.31
C ASP A 292 -14.21 12.07 -16.48
N LEU A 293 -15.40 11.49 -16.25
CA LEU A 293 -16.25 10.80 -17.24
C LEU A 293 -16.44 11.60 -18.55
N GLN A 294 -16.37 12.93 -18.50
CA GLN A 294 -16.49 13.80 -19.69
C GLN A 294 -15.17 14.43 -20.15
N ARG A 295 -14.10 14.38 -19.35
CA ARG A 295 -12.84 15.12 -19.62
C ARG A 295 -11.67 14.21 -19.99
N GLY A 296 -11.76 12.91 -19.71
CA GLY A 296 -10.89 11.88 -20.29
C GLY A 296 -9.40 12.06 -20.03
N THR A 297 -9.00 12.88 -19.07
CA THR A 297 -7.58 13.12 -18.81
C THR A 297 -7.03 12.00 -17.95
N MET A 298 -6.06 11.28 -18.52
CA MET A 298 -5.16 10.42 -17.74
C MET A 298 -4.53 11.28 -16.64
N LYS A 299 -4.59 10.82 -15.40
CA LYS A 299 -3.83 11.43 -14.30
C LYS A 299 -2.75 10.44 -13.84
N PRO A 300 -1.54 10.93 -13.53
CA PRO A 300 -0.53 10.09 -12.91
C PRO A 300 -1.01 9.67 -11.52
N GLU A 301 -0.70 8.45 -11.14
CA GLU A 301 -0.94 7.99 -9.77
C GLU A 301 -0.06 8.71 -8.77
N LYS A 302 -0.47 8.61 -7.51
CA LYS A 302 0.31 9.10 -6.39
C LYS A 302 0.87 7.90 -5.64
N TYR A 303 2.14 8.01 -5.26
CA TYR A 303 2.74 7.07 -4.34
C TYR A 303 2.69 7.62 -2.94
N PHE A 304 2.33 6.75 -2.02
CA PHE A 304 2.36 6.96 -0.59
C PHE A 304 3.30 5.95 0.02
N THR A 305 3.70 6.22 1.26
CA THR A 305 4.56 5.33 2.03
C THR A 305 3.92 4.90 3.32
N GLN A 306 4.29 3.70 3.76
CA GLN A 306 4.19 3.32 5.14
C GLN A 306 5.58 2.99 5.67
N TRP A 307 6.02 3.78 6.64
CA TRP A 307 7.33 3.65 7.26
C TRP A 307 7.28 2.71 8.46
N PHE A 308 8.20 1.74 8.46
CA PHE A 308 8.46 0.89 9.60
C PHE A 308 9.92 0.98 9.99
N PHE A 309 10.23 0.79 11.27
CA PHE A 309 11.60 0.79 11.74
C PHE A 309 11.79 -0.13 12.94
N ALA A 310 12.99 -0.66 13.09
CA ALA A 310 13.39 -1.43 14.25
C ALA A 310 14.75 -0.96 14.75
N MET A 311 14.92 -0.99 16.07
CA MET A 311 16.19 -0.75 16.74
C MET A 311 16.73 -2.07 17.28
N ASP A 312 18.04 -2.15 17.52
CA ASP A 312 18.61 -3.33 18.15
C ASP A 312 18.01 -3.54 19.55
N SER A 313 17.46 -4.74 19.78
CA SER A 313 16.83 -5.12 21.05
C SER A 313 17.77 -5.07 22.26
N SER A 314 19.07 -5.24 22.05
CA SER A 314 20.10 -5.15 23.10
C SER A 314 20.42 -3.70 23.47
N GLU A 315 20.30 -2.78 22.52
CA GLU A 315 20.58 -1.35 22.68
C GLU A 315 19.36 -0.58 23.23
N SER A 316 18.15 -1.01 22.88
CA SER A 316 16.89 -0.41 23.33
C SER A 316 16.42 -0.90 24.70
N LYS A 317 17.05 -1.94 25.26
CA LYS A 317 16.63 -2.55 26.53
C LYS A 317 16.77 -1.57 27.70
N GLY A 318 15.63 -1.20 28.29
CA GLY A 318 15.58 -0.30 29.45
C GLY A 318 15.68 1.19 29.10
N VAL A 319 15.74 1.53 27.81
CA VAL A 319 15.64 2.91 27.33
C VAL A 319 14.16 3.30 27.28
N ASN A 320 13.83 4.53 27.71
CA ASN A 320 12.46 5.05 27.64
C ASN A 320 12.03 5.22 26.16
N TYR A 321 10.80 4.79 25.82
CA TYR A 321 10.24 4.88 24.48
C TYR A 321 10.21 6.30 23.92
N THR A 322 10.11 7.33 24.78
CA THR A 322 10.17 8.75 24.35
C THR A 322 11.55 9.15 23.82
N LYS A 323 12.55 8.26 23.91
CA LYS A 323 13.92 8.47 23.41
C LYS A 323 14.25 7.64 22.18
N PHE A 324 13.28 6.90 21.64
CA PHE A 324 13.46 6.10 20.43
C PHE A 324 13.54 6.98 19.18
N MET A 325 13.96 6.37 18.07
CA MET A 325 13.80 7.00 16.76
C MET A 325 12.31 7.07 16.38
N GLY A 326 11.98 7.97 15.46
CA GLY A 326 10.65 8.05 14.87
C GLY A 326 10.71 8.50 13.41
N ILE A 327 9.67 8.16 12.64
CA ILE A 327 9.49 8.62 11.25
C ILE A 327 8.05 9.10 11.12
N GLY A 328 7.89 10.36 10.71
CA GLY A 328 6.57 10.98 10.52
C GLY A 328 5.93 10.62 9.18
N GLY A 329 4.62 10.86 9.07
CA GLY A 329 3.87 10.97 7.81
C GLY A 329 3.78 9.72 6.92
N ASP A 330 3.37 9.95 5.67
CA ASP A 330 3.05 8.96 4.63
C ASP A 330 3.53 9.38 3.23
N GLU A 331 4.42 10.37 3.15
CA GLU A 331 5.04 10.82 1.90
C GLU A 331 6.33 10.06 1.57
N LEU A 332 6.81 10.20 0.33
CA LEU A 332 8.07 9.59 -0.12
C LEU A 332 9.29 10.11 0.66
N ARG A 333 9.23 11.34 1.17
CA ARG A 333 10.26 11.96 2.01
C ARG A 333 9.62 12.40 3.32
N GLU A 334 10.21 11.97 4.43
CA GLU A 334 9.65 12.23 5.76
C GLU A 334 10.73 12.61 6.76
N ILE A 335 10.34 13.36 7.80
CA ILE A 335 11.25 13.70 8.89
C ILE A 335 11.61 12.42 9.65
N LEU A 336 12.92 12.17 9.75
CA LEU A 336 13.49 11.15 10.62
C LEU A 336 13.89 11.83 11.93
N ILE A 337 13.27 11.43 13.03
CA ILE A 337 13.66 11.82 14.38
C ILE A 337 14.71 10.82 14.87
N PRO A 338 16.00 11.21 15.01
CA PRO A 338 17.01 10.31 15.54
C PRO A 338 16.75 10.04 17.03
N PRO A 339 17.22 8.90 17.58
CA PRO A 339 17.09 8.62 19.00
C PRO A 339 17.65 9.74 19.88
N ALA A 340 17.02 9.99 21.02
CA ALA A 340 17.53 10.89 22.05
C ALA A 340 18.47 10.16 23.05
N SER A 341 18.67 8.85 22.87
CA SER A 341 19.63 8.04 23.64
C SER A 341 20.82 7.63 22.78
N GLY A 342 22.04 7.90 23.25
CA GLY A 342 23.28 7.47 22.59
C GLY A 342 23.55 5.96 22.67
N ASP A 343 22.72 5.23 23.43
CA ASP A 343 22.79 3.77 23.52
C ASP A 343 22.23 3.09 22.25
N ILE A 344 21.27 3.72 21.58
CA ILE A 344 20.60 3.22 20.38
C ILE A 344 21.37 3.66 19.14
N LYS A 345 22.05 2.73 18.48
CA LYS A 345 22.93 3.00 17.35
C LYS A 345 22.46 2.30 16.09
N ASN A 346 22.19 1.01 16.17
CA ASN A 346 21.83 0.20 15.02
C ASN A 346 20.33 0.29 14.76
N PHE A 347 19.97 0.52 13.50
CA PHE A 347 18.59 0.58 13.08
C PHE A 347 18.37 -0.12 11.74
N THR A 348 17.14 -0.56 11.54
CA THR A 348 16.60 -1.01 10.26
C THR A 348 15.37 -0.18 9.95
N VAL A 349 15.21 0.26 8.71
CA VAL A 349 14.02 0.95 8.20
C VAL A 349 13.46 0.12 7.06
N TRP A 350 12.15 -0.03 7.02
CA TRP A 350 11.41 -0.51 5.87
C TRP A 350 10.48 0.58 5.37
N ALA A 351 10.38 0.69 4.06
CA ALA A 351 9.41 1.58 3.44
C ALA A 351 8.56 0.76 2.47
N GLN A 352 7.29 0.61 2.81
CA GLN A 352 6.29 0.11 1.87
C GLN A 352 5.88 1.31 1.01
N VAL A 353 6.09 1.22 -0.30
CA VAL A 353 5.54 2.17 -1.26
C VAL A 353 4.32 1.55 -1.88
N TYR A 354 3.19 2.23 -1.84
CA TYR A 354 1.97 1.78 -2.51
C TYR A 354 1.39 2.90 -3.35
N ASP A 355 0.75 2.53 -4.46
CA ASP A 355 -0.02 3.48 -5.25
C ASP A 355 -1.41 3.69 -4.66
N ASP A 356 -1.89 4.91 -4.77
CA ASP A 356 -3.29 5.25 -4.55
C ASP A 356 -3.77 6.21 -5.64
N PHE A 357 -5.05 6.08 -5.95
CA PHE A 357 -5.72 6.89 -6.94
C PHE A 357 -7.13 7.23 -6.48
N ALA A 358 -7.29 8.44 -5.97
CA ALA A 358 -8.58 8.93 -5.56
C ALA A 358 -9.60 8.86 -6.71
N ASN A 359 -10.78 8.32 -6.41
CA ASN A 359 -11.93 8.23 -7.31
C ASN A 359 -11.82 7.21 -8.46
N GLU A 360 -10.99 6.19 -8.29
CA GLU A 360 -11.11 4.93 -9.02
C GLU A 360 -11.79 3.88 -8.13
N MET A 361 -12.91 3.32 -8.59
CA MET A 361 -13.63 2.33 -7.80
C MET A 361 -12.85 1.02 -7.72
N ASN A 362 -12.65 0.51 -6.50
CA ASN A 362 -12.02 -0.79 -6.22
C ASN A 362 -10.66 -0.98 -6.90
N ARG A 363 -9.89 0.10 -7.05
CA ARG A 363 -8.57 0.08 -7.69
C ARG A 363 -7.69 -1.04 -7.10
N PRO A 364 -7.10 -1.92 -7.93
CA PRO A 364 -6.02 -2.79 -7.50
C PRO A 364 -4.85 -1.92 -7.02
N MET A 365 -4.44 -2.08 -5.76
CA MET A 365 -3.30 -1.35 -5.21
C MET A 365 -2.03 -2.17 -5.46
N GLY A 366 -1.09 -1.57 -6.18
CA GLY A 366 0.27 -2.07 -6.27
C GLY A 366 1.06 -1.65 -5.03
N SER A 367 1.96 -2.52 -4.59
CA SER A 367 2.87 -2.23 -3.49
C SER A 367 4.25 -2.84 -3.72
N MET A 368 5.26 -2.21 -3.15
CA MET A 368 6.62 -2.70 -3.12
C MET A 368 7.27 -2.31 -1.80
N LEU A 369 8.15 -3.18 -1.29
CA LEU A 369 8.85 -2.97 -0.03
C LEU A 369 10.35 -2.83 -0.26
N ILE A 370 10.98 -1.83 0.35
CA ILE A 370 12.45 -1.71 0.43
C ILE A 370 12.91 -1.72 1.89
N GLU A 371 14.08 -2.30 2.12
CA GLU A 371 14.75 -2.38 3.43
C GLU A 371 16.07 -1.60 3.39
N GLY A 372 16.37 -0.87 4.46
CA GLY A 372 17.65 -0.20 4.65
C GLY A 372 18.17 -0.32 6.08
N HIS A 373 19.50 -0.25 6.22
CA HIS A 373 20.18 -0.37 7.51
C HIS A 373 21.19 0.75 7.71
N GLY A 374 21.39 1.15 8.96
CA GLY A 374 22.41 2.14 9.31
C GLY A 374 22.83 2.10 10.77
N VAL A 375 23.85 2.90 11.06
CA VAL A 375 24.37 3.13 12.42
C VAL A 375 24.38 4.62 12.72
N PHE A 376 23.76 5.03 13.81
CA PHE A 376 23.89 6.38 14.32
C PHE A 376 25.22 6.58 15.06
N GLU A 377 25.91 7.66 14.72
CA GLU A 377 27.08 8.16 15.46
C GLU A 377 26.76 9.56 16.02
N PHE A 378 26.56 9.65 17.33
CA PHE A 378 26.12 10.89 17.97
C PHE A 378 27.30 11.77 18.39
N THR A 379 27.18 13.09 18.17
CA THR A 379 28.08 14.05 18.81
C THR A 379 27.70 14.29 20.27
N LYS A 380 28.67 14.76 21.06
CA LYS A 380 28.43 15.08 22.47
C LYS A 380 27.41 16.21 22.61
N GLU A 381 27.51 17.22 21.73
CA GLU A 381 26.66 18.40 21.71
C GLU A 381 25.20 18.04 21.44
N TYR A 382 24.94 17.03 20.61
CA TYR A 382 23.59 16.51 20.36
C TYR A 382 23.01 15.86 21.61
N LEU A 383 23.76 14.96 22.27
CA LEU A 383 23.26 14.23 23.44
C LEU A 383 23.06 15.14 24.67
N GLU A 384 23.83 16.22 24.78
CA GLU A 384 23.71 17.17 25.89
C GLU A 384 22.38 17.95 25.89
N GLN A 385 21.67 18.02 24.76
CA GLN A 385 20.37 18.71 24.71
C GLN A 385 19.21 17.91 25.32
N PHE A 386 19.43 16.63 25.66
CA PHE A 386 18.43 15.72 26.22
C PHE A 386 18.75 15.26 27.65
N LYS A 387 19.79 15.83 28.28
CA LYS A 387 20.11 15.67 29.69
C LYS A 387 19.38 16.73 30.50
#